data_AF-A0A4Z0K4Z7-F1
#
_entry.id   AF-A0A4Z0K4Z7-F1
#
_cell.length_a   1.000
_cell.length_b   1.000
_cell.length_c   1.000
_cell.angle_alpha   90.00
_cell.angle_beta   90.00
_cell.angle_gamma   90.00
#
_symmetry.space_group_name_H-M   'P 1'
#
loop_
_entity.id
_entity.type
_entity.pdbx_description
1 polymer ?
#
loop_
_entity_poly.entity_id
_entity_poly.type
_entity_poly.pdbx_seq_one_letter_code
_entity_poly.pdbx_strand_id
1 'polypeptide(L)'
;MYENSVRDALRSFMAERDWQQFHTPENLAKSVSIEAAELLECFQWGGADLDSAKDELADVLTYCMLLADKLDLDPDTIVLEKLAKTDKKYPVEKAKGTSVKYDQL
;
A
#
# COMPACT_ATOMS: atom_id res chain seq x y z
N MET A 1 -22.01 -4.51 -5.49
CA MET A 1 -21.25 -3.38 -4.90
C MET A 1 -21.18 -3.64 -3.42
N TYR A 2 -20.02 -3.48 -2.80
CA TYR A 2 -19.87 -3.61 -1.35
C TYR A 2 -20.51 -2.39 -0.67
N GLU A 3 -21.31 -2.61 0.37
CA GLU A 3 -22.07 -1.55 1.06
C GLU A 3 -21.19 -0.72 2.02
N ASN A 4 -20.05 -1.28 2.46
CA ASN A 4 -19.13 -0.66 3.42
C ASN A 4 -17.87 -0.12 2.75
N SER A 5 -17.29 0.93 3.33
CA SER A 5 -15.93 1.35 2.95
C SER A 5 -14.93 0.23 3.28
N VAL A 6 -13.82 0.16 2.54
CA VAL A 6 -12.75 -0.82 2.82
C VAL A 6 -12.27 -0.71 4.27
N ARG A 7 -12.15 0.52 4.79
CA ARG A 7 -11.76 0.77 6.19
C ARG A 7 -12.75 0.14 7.17
N ASP A 8 -14.05 0.34 6.97
CA ASP A 8 -15.08 -0.19 7.88
C ASP A 8 -15.19 -1.71 7.81
N ALA A 9 -15.05 -2.28 6.61
CA ALA A 9 -15.00 -3.72 6.41
C ALA A 9 -13.80 -4.35 7.14
N LEU A 10 -12.61 -3.76 7.01
CA LEU A 10 -11.40 -4.21 7.72
C LEU A 10 -11.55 -4.07 9.24
N ARG A 11 -12.06 -2.94 9.74
CA ARG A 11 -12.30 -2.74 11.17
C ARG A 11 -13.24 -3.81 11.73
N SER A 12 -14.34 -4.08 11.02
CA SER A 12 -15.31 -5.11 11.42
C SER A 12 -14.68 -6.49 11.43
N PHE A 13 -13.97 -6.86 10.36
CA PHE A 13 -13.28 -8.15 10.24
C PHE A 13 -12.29 -8.38 11.39
N MET A 14 -11.52 -7.33 11.76
CA MET A 14 -10.55 -7.42 12.85
C MET A 14 -11.21 -7.47 14.22
N ALA A 15 -12.30 -6.71 14.43
CA ALA A 15 -13.05 -6.70 15.68
C ALA A 15 -13.73 -8.05 15.96
N GLU A 16 -14.35 -8.67 14.94
CA GLU A 16 -14.98 -9.99 15.04
C GLU A 16 -14.01 -11.10 15.51
N ARG A 17 -12.71 -10.92 15.25
CA ARG A 17 -11.66 -11.89 15.57
C ARG A 17 -10.81 -11.50 16.77
N ASP A 18 -11.10 -10.34 17.39
CA ASP A 18 -10.28 -9.75 18.45
C ASP A 18 -8.80 -9.56 18.05
N TRP A 19 -8.52 -9.36 16.75
CA TRP A 19 -7.14 -9.27 16.23
C TRP A 19 -6.52 -7.88 16.40
N GLN A 20 -7.34 -6.88 16.73
CA GLN A 20 -6.88 -5.50 16.96
C GLN A 20 -5.78 -5.40 18.03
N GLN A 21 -5.73 -6.34 18.97
CA GLN A 21 -4.69 -6.43 20.01
C GLN A 21 -3.29 -6.71 19.46
N PHE A 22 -3.18 -7.41 18.32
CA PHE A 22 -1.89 -7.76 17.69
C PHE A 22 -1.42 -6.68 16.70
N HIS A 23 -2.31 -5.80 16.28
CA HIS A 23 -2.07 -4.76 15.28
C HIS A 23 -1.43 -3.51 15.89
N THR A 24 -0.20 -3.65 16.39
CA THR A 24 0.66 -2.49 16.69
C THR A 24 1.16 -1.85 15.38
N PRO A 25 1.49 -0.55 15.35
CA PRO A 25 2.07 0.06 14.15
C PRO A 25 3.31 -0.67 13.64
N GLU A 26 4.15 -1.17 14.54
CA GLU A 26 5.34 -1.95 14.20
C GLU A 26 4.99 -3.28 13.54
N ASN A 27 4.01 -4.02 14.06
CA ASN A 27 3.60 -5.29 13.49
C ASN A 27 2.97 -5.10 12.10
N LEU A 28 2.10 -4.09 11.95
CA LEU A 28 1.49 -3.77 10.67
C LEU A 28 2.53 -3.35 9.62
N ALA A 29 3.54 -2.57 10.00
CA ALA A 29 4.64 -2.21 9.10
C ALA A 29 5.47 -3.43 8.67
N LYS A 30 5.69 -4.41 9.58
CA LYS A 30 6.31 -5.69 9.23
C LYS A 30 5.45 -6.47 8.24
N SER A 31 4.14 -6.57 8.47
CA SER A 31 3.22 -7.23 7.55
C SER A 31 3.26 -6.61 6.16
N VAL A 32 3.23 -5.26 6.03
CA VAL A 32 3.40 -4.59 4.73
C VAL A 32 4.67 -5.05 4.00
N SER A 33 5.79 -5.19 4.72
CA SER A 33 7.04 -5.66 4.11
C SER A 33 7.03 -7.14 3.74
N ILE A 34 6.30 -7.98 4.47
CA ILE A 34 6.16 -9.41 4.20
C ILE A 34 5.32 -9.59 2.92
N GLU A 35 4.13 -9.00 2.84
CA GLU A 35 3.26 -9.14 1.66
C GLU A 35 3.89 -8.49 0.41
N ALA A 36 4.70 -7.43 0.58
CA ALA A 36 5.44 -6.86 -0.53
C ALA A 36 6.51 -7.83 -1.08
N ALA A 37 7.04 -8.71 -0.25
CA ALA A 37 7.98 -9.76 -0.67
C ALA A 37 7.24 -10.92 -1.35
N GLU A 38 6.05 -11.30 -0.88
CA GLU A 38 5.18 -12.31 -1.54
C GLU A 38 4.71 -11.81 -2.91
N LEU A 39 4.31 -10.54 -3.02
CA LEU A 39 4.04 -9.89 -4.30
C LEU A 39 5.25 -9.93 -5.24
N LEU A 40 6.46 -9.72 -4.71
CA LEU A 40 7.69 -9.78 -5.52
C LEU A 40 7.96 -11.21 -6.03
N GLU A 41 7.68 -12.23 -5.22
CA GLU A 41 7.86 -13.63 -5.59
C GLU A 41 7.07 -14.01 -6.85
N CYS A 42 5.86 -13.45 -7.01
CA CYS A 42 5.02 -13.65 -8.21
C CYS A 42 5.73 -13.28 -9.54
N PHE A 43 6.77 -12.44 -9.49
CA PHE A 43 7.52 -11.99 -10.67
C PHE A 43 8.95 -12.55 -10.74
N GLN A 44 9.39 -13.34 -9.77
CA GLN A 44 10.80 -13.70 -9.58
C GLN A 44 11.40 -14.48 -10.76
N TRP A 45 10.64 -15.38 -11.38
CA TRP A 45 11.14 -16.32 -12.39
C TRP A 45 10.67 -16.02 -13.82
N GLY A 46 9.97 -14.90 -14.02
CA GLY A 46 9.27 -14.59 -15.28
C GLY A 46 7.97 -15.37 -15.46
N GLY A 47 7.08 -14.89 -16.32
CA GLY A 47 5.76 -15.53 -16.54
C GLY A 47 4.82 -15.35 -15.35
N ALA A 48 4.64 -14.11 -14.88
CA ALA A 48 3.87 -13.79 -13.69
C ALA A 48 2.45 -14.39 -13.74
N ASP A 49 2.08 -15.06 -12.66
CA ASP A 49 0.70 -15.40 -12.39
C ASP A 49 -0.02 -14.14 -11.90
N LEU A 50 -0.89 -13.58 -12.75
CA LEU A 50 -1.59 -12.34 -12.47
C LEU A 50 -2.68 -12.50 -11.40
N ASP A 51 -3.20 -13.72 -11.21
CA ASP A 51 -4.20 -13.97 -10.18
C ASP A 51 -3.52 -13.96 -8.80
N SER A 52 -2.41 -14.69 -8.64
CA SER A 52 -1.59 -14.60 -7.42
C SER A 52 -1.09 -13.19 -7.16
N ALA A 53 -0.52 -12.50 -8.16
CA ALA A 53 -0.02 -11.13 -7.98
C ALA A 53 -1.12 -10.12 -7.59
N LYS A 54 -2.36 -10.36 -8.02
CA LYS A 54 -3.50 -9.53 -7.63
C LYS A 54 -3.86 -9.74 -6.16
N ASP A 55 -3.85 -10.98 -5.69
CA ASP A 55 -4.14 -11.30 -4.29
C ASP A 55 -3.04 -10.74 -3.36
N GLU A 56 -1.77 -10.93 -3.70
CA GLU A 56 -0.65 -10.36 -2.93
C GLU A 56 -0.66 -8.82 -2.92
N LEU A 57 -1.03 -8.19 -4.04
CA LEU A 57 -1.22 -6.74 -4.08
C LEU A 57 -2.37 -6.30 -3.16
N ALA A 58 -3.44 -7.09 -3.08
CA ALA A 58 -4.56 -6.80 -2.18
C ALA A 58 -4.13 -6.91 -0.71
N ASP A 59 -3.24 -7.84 -0.37
CA ASP A 59 -2.70 -8.00 0.98
C ASP A 59 -1.77 -6.84 1.35
N VAL A 60 -0.86 -6.42 0.45
CA VAL A 60 -0.06 -5.19 0.64
C VAL A 60 -0.94 -3.98 0.93
N LEU A 61 -1.99 -3.77 0.12
CA LEU A 61 -2.93 -2.67 0.30
C LEU A 61 -3.69 -2.81 1.63
N THR A 62 -4.13 -4.01 1.99
CA THR A 62 -4.85 -4.28 3.24
C THR A 62 -4.04 -3.87 4.46
N TYR A 63 -2.77 -4.28 4.56
CA TYR A 63 -1.93 -3.87 5.68
C TYR A 63 -1.55 -2.40 5.64
N CYS A 64 -1.44 -1.77 4.47
CA CYS A 64 -1.28 -0.32 4.37
C CYS A 64 -2.51 0.41 4.93
N MET A 65 -3.72 -0.06 4.60
CA MET A 65 -4.98 0.51 5.11
C MET A 65 -5.11 0.33 6.63
N LEU A 66 -4.77 -0.85 7.15
CA LEU A 66 -4.77 -1.12 8.60
C LEU A 66 -3.73 -0.26 9.33
N LEU A 67 -2.54 -0.08 8.75
CA LEU A 67 -1.50 0.78 9.32
C LEU A 67 -1.94 2.25 9.33
N ALA A 68 -2.50 2.74 8.24
CA ALA A 68 -3.04 4.09 8.17
C ALA A 68 -4.15 4.29 9.22
N ASP A 69 -5.07 3.33 9.35
CA ASP A 69 -6.12 3.36 10.37
C ASP A 69 -5.54 3.40 11.79
N LYS A 70 -4.51 2.59 12.07
CA LYS A 70 -3.83 2.56 13.37
C LYS A 70 -3.09 3.85 13.71
N LEU A 71 -2.65 4.58 12.68
CA LEU A 71 -1.96 5.86 12.80
C LEU A 71 -2.91 7.07 12.72
N ASP A 72 -4.23 6.83 12.62
CA ASP A 72 -5.25 7.87 12.41
C ASP A 72 -5.00 8.72 11.16
N LEU A 73 -4.62 8.05 10.06
CA LEU A 73 -4.34 8.66 8.77
C LEU A 73 -5.40 8.26 7.74
N ASP A 74 -5.78 9.23 6.92
CA ASP A 74 -6.58 8.97 5.73
C ASP A 74 -5.67 8.60 4.53
N PRO A 75 -5.74 7.38 3.99
CA PRO A 75 -4.87 6.90 2.92
C PRO A 75 -4.90 7.77 1.66
N ASP A 76 -6.10 8.17 1.23
CA ASP A 76 -6.27 8.97 0.03
C ASP A 76 -5.62 10.34 0.22
N THR A 77 -5.85 10.97 1.37
CA THR A 77 -5.25 12.25 1.73
C THR A 77 -3.72 12.19 1.72
N ILE A 78 -3.11 11.22 2.42
CA ILE A 78 -1.64 11.16 2.52
C ILE A 78 -0.98 10.84 1.16
N VAL A 79 -1.65 10.05 0.30
CA VAL A 79 -1.17 9.75 -1.05
C VAL A 79 -1.26 10.99 -1.94
N LEU A 80 -2.37 11.72 -1.92
CA LEU A 80 -2.55 12.94 -2.71
C LEU A 80 -1.58 14.05 -2.30
N GLU A 81 -1.36 14.24 -1.00
CA GLU A 81 -0.36 15.18 -0.50
C GLU A 81 1.06 14.80 -0.95
N LYS A 82 1.38 13.50 -0.91
CA LYS A 82 2.68 13.00 -1.38
C LYS A 82 2.83 13.21 -2.89
N LEU A 83 1.77 12.96 -3.66
CA LEU A 83 1.76 13.17 -5.12
C LEU A 83 2.03 14.62 -5.47
N ALA A 84 1.38 15.58 -4.80
CA ALA A 84 1.63 17.02 -5.00
C ALA A 84 3.08 17.43 -4.68
N LYS A 85 3.72 16.77 -3.69
CA LYS A 85 5.16 16.96 -3.40
C LYS A 85 6.04 16.32 -4.48
N THR A 86 5.65 15.16 -5.02
CA THR A 86 6.39 14.46 -6.08
C THR A 86 6.33 15.23 -7.40
N ASP A 87 5.18 15.78 -7.77
CA ASP A 87 5.00 16.61 -8.97
C ASP A 87 5.97 17.80 -9.00
N LYS A 88 6.11 18.49 -7.86
CA LYS A 88 7.10 19.58 -7.70
C LYS A 88 8.55 19.11 -7.83
N LYS A 89 8.86 17.86 -7.46
CA LYS A 89 10.22 17.28 -7.57
C LYS A 89 10.52 16.79 -8.98
N TYR A 90 9.51 16.35 -9.72
CA TYR A 90 9.64 15.76 -11.05
C TYR A 90 8.75 16.50 -12.07
N PRO A 91 9.08 17.76 -12.42
CA PRO A 91 8.32 18.49 -13.44
C PRO A 91 8.30 17.73 -14.77
N VAL A 92 7.16 17.74 -15.46
CA VAL A 92 6.96 17.00 -16.73
C VAL A 92 8.06 17.28 -17.74
N GLU A 93 8.45 18.55 -17.91
CA GLU A 93 9.47 18.98 -18.88
C GLU A 93 10.86 18.37 -18.64
N LYS A 94 11.15 17.92 -17.41
CA LYS A 94 12.44 17.31 -17.03
C LYS A 94 12.36 15.81 -16.87
N ALA A 95 11.23 15.29 -16.37
CA ALA A 95 11.10 13.90 -15.94
C ALA A 95 10.45 12.97 -16.99
N LYS A 96 9.88 13.51 -18.08
CA LYS A 96 9.16 12.70 -19.06
C LYS A 96 10.09 11.70 -19.77
N GLY A 97 9.76 10.41 -19.65
CA GLY A 97 10.50 9.33 -20.32
C GLY A 97 11.84 8.96 -19.68
N THR A 98 12.14 9.48 -18.48
CA THR A 98 13.38 9.20 -17.75
C THR A 98 13.06 8.75 -16.32
N SER A 99 13.76 7.73 -15.82
CA SER A 99 13.67 7.26 -14.44
C SER A 99 14.77 7.82 -13.54
N VAL A 100 15.50 8.82 -14.03
CA VAL A 100 16.58 9.48 -13.31
C VAL A 100 16.00 10.21 -12.09
N LYS A 101 16.68 10.12 -10.95
CA LYS A 101 16.23 10.78 -9.72
C LYS A 101 16.27 12.31 -9.89
N TYR A 102 15.38 13.00 -9.19
CA TYR A 102 15.22 14.47 -9.31
C TYR A 102 16.48 15.30 -9.03
N ASP A 103 17.44 14.77 -8.27
CA ASP A 103 18.75 15.39 -8.01
C ASP A 103 19.71 15.29 -9.20
N GLN A 104 19.31 14.57 -10.24
CA GLN A 104 20.04 14.32 -11.48
C GLN A 104 19.23 14.75 -12.73
N LEU A 105 18.12 15.50 -12.56
CA LEU A 105 17.21 16.01 -13.61
C LEU A 105 17.44 17.48 -14.03
#